data_AF-A0A9N9FXJ7-F1
#
_entry.id   AF-A0A9N9FXJ7-F1
#
_cell.length_a   1.000
_cell.length_b   1.000
_cell.length_c   1.000
_cell.angle_alpha   90.00
_cell.angle_beta   90.00
_cell.angle_gamma   90.00
#
_symmetry.space_group_name_H-M   'P 1'
#
loop_
_entity.id
_entity.type
_entity.pdbx_description
1 polymer ?
#
loop_
_entity_poly.entity_id
_entity_poly.type
_entity_poly.pdbx_seq_one_letter_code
_entity_poly.pdbx_strand_id
1 'polypeptide(L)'
;MKGLKNILSIQDIKTLPEQILNILYKSIAVNTTAFEGEPKIGKHNFIGSKIETALLQLLLGLGVNYKHLKEDAKIIQFYPFSSERKAMSL
;
A
#
# COMPACT_ATOMS: atom_id res chain seq x y z
N MET A 1 18.38 19.78 17.75
CA MET A 1 17.66 18.56 17.32
C MET A 1 18.65 17.55 16.73
N LYS A 2 19.28 16.72 17.57
CA LYS A 2 20.02 15.53 17.15
C LYS A 2 19.04 14.36 17.19
N GLY A 3 18.65 13.78 16.05
CA GLY A 3 17.82 12.58 16.09
C GLY A 3 17.04 12.22 14.83
N LEU A 4 17.65 12.24 13.64
CA LEU A 4 17.07 11.62 12.43
C LEU A 4 18.17 11.05 11.51
N LYS A 5 19.19 10.40 12.07
CA LYS A 5 20.33 9.93 11.26
C LYS A 5 20.02 8.71 10.37
N ASN A 6 18.90 8.01 10.59
CA ASN A 6 18.55 6.76 9.88
C ASN A 6 17.08 6.74 9.42
N ILE A 7 16.58 7.79 8.76
CA ILE A 7 15.29 7.67 8.06
C ILE A 7 15.56 6.99 6.72
N LEU A 8 14.98 5.80 6.51
CA LEU A 8 14.92 5.17 5.19
C LEU A 8 14.09 6.05 4.25
N SER A 9 14.71 6.46 3.15
CA SER A 9 14.02 7.08 2.03
C SER A 9 13.19 6.04 1.27
N ILE A 10 12.21 6.50 0.48
CA ILE A 10 11.46 5.62 -0.43
C ILE A 10 12.40 4.87 -1.39
N GLN A 11 13.55 5.44 -1.75
CA GLN A 11 14.48 4.80 -2.65
C GLN A 11 15.28 3.68 -2.01
N ASP A 12 15.48 3.72 -0.69
CA ASP A 12 16.13 2.63 0.03
C ASP A 12 15.28 1.36 0.00
N ILE A 13 13.96 1.47 -0.10
CA ILE A 13 13.06 0.32 -0.25
C ILE A 13 13.36 -0.43 -1.54
N LYS A 14 13.68 0.26 -2.64
CA LYS A 14 13.98 -0.36 -3.94
C LYS A 14 15.27 -1.20 -3.93
N THR A 15 16.11 -1.06 -2.90
CA THR A 15 17.35 -1.84 -2.75
C THR A 15 17.12 -3.21 -2.11
N LEU A 16 15.91 -3.47 -1.59
CA LEU A 16 15.56 -4.75 -1.00
C LEU A 16 15.54 -5.87 -2.05
N PRO A 17 15.78 -7.14 -1.64
CA PRO A 17 15.68 -8.27 -2.54
C PRO A 17 14.31 -8.34 -3.24
N GLU A 18 14.31 -8.74 -4.50
CA GLU A 18 13.09 -8.79 -5.33
C GLU A 18 11.97 -9.61 -4.69
N GLN A 19 12.29 -10.72 -4.03
CA GLN A 19 11.31 -11.54 -3.31
C GLN A 19 10.61 -10.76 -2.19
N ILE A 20 11.36 -9.92 -1.46
CA ILE A 20 10.82 -9.08 -0.39
C ILE A 20 9.96 -7.97 -0.97
N LEU A 21 10.40 -7.34 -2.06
CA LEU A 21 9.62 -6.33 -2.76
C LEU A 21 8.29 -6.89 -3.27
N ASN A 22 8.31 -8.08 -3.87
CA ASN A 22 7.12 -8.74 -4.38
C ASN A 22 6.11 -9.02 -3.26
N ILE A 23 6.58 -9.56 -2.12
CA ILE A 23 5.73 -9.79 -0.94
C ILE A 23 5.17 -8.48 -0.41
N LEU A 24 6.00 -7.44 -0.28
CA LEU A 24 5.58 -6.12 0.21
C LEU A 24 4.51 -5.50 -0.70
N TYR A 25 4.74 -5.48 -2.01
CA TYR A 25 3.84 -4.88 -2.99
C TYR A 25 2.50 -5.59 -3.01
N LYS A 26 2.51 -6.93 -3.05
CA LYS A 26 1.29 -7.73 -2.99
C LYS A 26 0.57 -7.57 -1.66
N SER A 27 1.28 -7.56 -0.54
CA SER A 27 0.67 -7.40 0.78
C SER A 27 -0.06 -6.08 0.92
N ILE A 28 0.51 -4.98 0.39
CA ILE A 28 -0.15 -3.68 0.39
C ILE A 28 -1.30 -3.63 -0.62
N ALA A 29 -1.04 -4.01 -1.87
CA ALA A 29 -2.03 -3.91 -2.94
C ALA A 29 -3.25 -4.76 -2.62
N VAL A 30 -3.07 -6.01 -2.19
CA VAL A 30 -4.17 -6.94 -1.93
C VAL A 30 -4.90 -6.58 -0.63
N ASN A 31 -4.22 -6.23 0.47
CA ASN A 31 -4.90 -5.97 1.75
C ASN A 31 -5.54 -4.58 1.90
N THR A 32 -5.62 -3.79 0.82
CA THR A 32 -6.21 -2.45 0.87
C THR A 32 -7.56 -2.43 0.16
N THR A 33 -8.59 -1.89 0.83
CA THR A 33 -9.90 -1.62 0.21
C THR A 33 -9.97 -0.25 -0.46
N ALA A 34 -8.97 0.62 -0.22
CA ALA A 34 -8.89 1.93 -0.86
C ALA A 34 -8.80 1.84 -2.39
N PHE A 35 -9.39 2.81 -3.07
CA PHE A 35 -9.48 2.88 -4.53
C PHE A 35 -9.27 4.31 -5.03
N GLU A 36 -8.99 4.45 -6.33
CA GLU A 36 -8.86 5.76 -6.97
C GLU A 36 -10.20 6.49 -7.01
N GLY A 37 -10.24 7.66 -6.38
CA GLY A 37 -11.32 8.62 -6.54
C GLY A 37 -11.06 9.55 -7.72
N GLU A 38 -11.96 10.52 -7.91
CA GLU A 38 -11.79 11.53 -8.96
C GLU A 38 -10.46 12.29 -8.78
N PRO A 39 -9.69 12.46 -9.86
CA PRO A 39 -8.46 13.22 -9.83
C PRO A 39 -8.74 14.64 -9.34
N LYS A 40 -8.10 15.05 -8.26
CA LYS A 40 -7.99 16.47 -7.91
C LYS A 40 -6.77 17.01 -8.64
N ILE A 41 -6.87 18.23 -9.18
CA ILE A 41 -5.85 18.88 -10.02
C ILE A 41 -4.42 18.49 -9.60
N GLY A 42 -3.76 17.68 -10.44
CA GLY A 42 -2.36 17.28 -10.30
C GLY A 42 -2.03 16.23 -9.22
N LYS A 43 -3.01 15.57 -8.58
CA LYS A 43 -2.74 14.54 -7.56
C LYS A 43 -3.67 13.33 -7.70
N HIS A 44 -3.09 12.13 -7.59
CA HIS A 44 -3.85 10.91 -7.36
C HIS A 44 -4.60 11.05 -6.03
N ASN A 45 -5.91 10.90 -6.09
CA ASN A 45 -6.78 10.97 -4.93
C ASN A 45 -7.29 9.56 -4.64
N PHE A 46 -6.99 9.04 -3.45
CA PHE A 46 -7.52 7.74 -3.02
C PHE A 46 -8.67 7.95 -2.03
N ILE A 47 -9.70 7.13 -2.15
CA ILE A 47 -10.84 7.06 -1.24
C ILE A 47 -10.66 5.81 -0.38
N GLY A 48 -10.64 5.96 0.95
CA GLY A 48 -10.42 4.88 1.91
C GLY A 48 -9.89 5.41 3.25
N SER A 49 -9.41 4.52 4.13
CA SER A 49 -8.80 4.96 5.39
C SER A 49 -7.48 5.72 5.14
N LYS A 50 -7.11 6.61 6.06
CA LYS A 50 -5.85 7.37 5.94
C LYS A 50 -4.61 6.47 5.83
N ILE A 51 -4.66 5.30 6.46
CA ILE A 51 -3.57 4.31 6.43
C ILE A 51 -3.52 3.63 5.07
N GLU A 52 -4.64 3.09 4.58
CA GLU A 52 -4.69 2.41 3.28
C GLU A 52 -4.32 3.35 2.13
N THR A 53 -4.83 4.59 2.16
CA THR A 53 -4.52 5.59 1.14
C THR A 53 -3.04 5.98 1.15
N ALA A 54 -2.41 6.10 2.32
CA ALA A 54 -0.96 6.33 2.44
C ALA A 54 -0.14 5.14 1.92
N LEU A 55 -0.56 3.90 2.19
CA LEU A 55 0.11 2.70 1.68
C LEU A 55 0.00 2.58 0.15
N LEU A 56 -1.15 2.92 -0.44
CA LEU A 56 -1.27 2.98 -1.91
C LEU A 56 -0.43 4.11 -2.52
N GLN A 57 -0.33 5.26 -1.85
CA GLN A 57 0.58 6.34 -2.25
C GLN A 57 2.05 5.90 -2.21
N LEU A 58 2.44 5.06 -1.25
CA LEU A 58 3.78 4.47 -1.21
C LEU A 58 4.05 3.61 -2.44
N LEU A 59 3.10 2.75 -2.85
CA LEU A 59 3.25 1.96 -4.09
C LEU A 59 3.37 2.84 -5.34
N LEU A 60 2.57 3.91 -5.42
CA LEU A 60 2.70 4.90 -6.50
C LEU A 60 4.08 5.57 -6.49
N GLY A 61 4.58 5.99 -5.32
CA GLY A 61 5.92 6.59 -5.18
C GLY A 61 7.06 5.64 -5.55
N LEU A 62 6.84 4.33 -5.43
CA LEU A 62 7.76 3.30 -5.88
C LEU A 62 7.64 2.99 -7.39
N GLY A 63 6.59 3.46 -8.05
CA GLY A 63 6.30 3.19 -9.47
C GLY A 63 5.62 1.84 -9.70
N VAL A 64 4.94 1.29 -8.69
CA VAL A 64 4.31 -0.03 -8.73
C VAL A 64 2.88 0.10 -9.27
N ASN A 65 2.54 -0.72 -10.27
CA ASN A 65 1.17 -0.85 -10.76
C ASN A 65 0.33 -1.72 -9.79
N TYR A 66 -0.16 -1.09 -8.71
CA TYR A 66 -0.95 -1.78 -7.69
C TYR A 66 -2.29 -2.33 -8.21
N LYS A 67 -2.87 -1.76 -9.28
CA LYS A 67 -4.14 -2.23 -9.88
C LYS A 67 -3.98 -3.61 -10.46
N HIS A 68 -2.93 -3.82 -11.25
CA HIS A 68 -2.63 -5.13 -11.80
C HIS A 68 -2.43 -6.18 -10.70
N LEU A 69 -1.74 -5.83 -9.61
CA LEU A 69 -1.57 -6.73 -8.46
C LEU A 69 -2.91 -7.08 -7.77
N LYS A 70 -3.88 -6.16 -7.76
CA LYS A 70 -5.23 -6.41 -7.25
C LYS A 70 -6.03 -7.32 -8.19
N GLU A 71 -5.94 -7.08 -9.51
CA GLU A 71 -6.65 -7.85 -10.53
C GLU A 71 -6.14 -9.29 -10.64
N ASP A 72 -4.84 -9.50 -10.50
CA ASP A 72 -4.21 -10.84 -10.50
C ASP A 72 -4.54 -11.65 -9.22
N ALA A 73 -4.96 -11.00 -8.14
CA ALA A 73 -5.22 -11.65 -6.86
C ALA A 73 -6.61 -12.28 -6.81
N LYS A 74 -6.66 -13.59 -6.61
CA LYS A 74 -7.91 -14.31 -6.33
C LYS A 74 -8.23 -14.25 -4.84
N ILE A 75 -9.17 -13.39 -4.45
CA ILE A 75 -9.67 -13.31 -3.08
C ILE A 75 -10.60 -14.50 -2.80
N ILE A 76 -10.21 -15.37 -1.87
CA ILE A 76 -11.02 -16.53 -1.46
C ILE A 76 -11.91 -16.17 -0.28
N GLN A 77 -11.43 -15.31 0.62
CA GLN A 77 -12.15 -14.94 1.84
C GLN A 77 -11.80 -13.54 2.30
N PHE A 78 -12.81 -12.77 2.72
CA PHE A 78 -12.61 -11.42 3.23
C PHE A 78 -12.97 -11.32 4.72
N TYR A 79 -12.06 -10.77 5.51
CA TYR A 79 -12.26 -10.44 6.91
C TYR A 79 -12.21 -8.92 7.08
N PRO A 80 -13.36 -8.24 7.25
CA PRO A 80 -13.38 -6.80 7.47
C PRO A 80 -12.68 -6.45 8.79
N PHE A 81 -12.28 -5.18 8.92
CA PHE A 81 -11.64 -4.69 10.12
C PHE A 81 -12.50 -4.93 11.36
N SER A 82 -11.91 -5.59 12.35
CA SER A 82 -12.52 -5.81 13.66
C SER A 82 -11.76 -5.00 14.71
N SER A 83 -12.47 -4.22 15.52
CA SER A 83 -11.88 -3.48 16.64
C SER A 83 -11.33 -4.42 17.73
N GLU A 84 -11.95 -5.58 17.91
CA GLU A 84 -11.51 -6.63 18.83
C GLU A 84 -10.17 -7.23 18.38
N ARG A 85 -10.06 -7.58 17.09
CA ARG A 85 -8.82 -8.17 16.53
C ARG A 85 -7.78 -7.13 16.11
N LYS A 86 -8.17 -5.86 16.01
CA LYS A 86 -7.38 -4.73 15.48
C LYS A 86 -6.72 -5.02 14.13
N ALA A 87 -7.40 -5.81 13.29
CA ALA A 87 -6.87 -6.30 12.03
C ALA A 87 -7.97 -6.53 11.00
N MET A 88 -7.56 -6.54 9.73
CA MET A 88 -8.33 -6.96 8.56
C MET A 88 -7.45 -7.85 7.68
N SER A 89 -8.06 -8.70 6.85
CA SER A 89 -7.36 -9.54 5.88
C SER A 89 -8.25 -9.86 4.68
N LEU A 90 -7.63 -10.07 3.53
CA LEU A 90 -8.23 -10.57 2.30
C LEU A 90 -7.69 -11.97 1.94
#